data_AF-A0A9P6BYD2-F1
#
_entry.id   AF-A0A9P6BYD2-F1
#
_cell.length_a   1.000
_cell.length_b   1.000
_cell.length_c   1.000
_cell.angle_alpha   90.00
_cell.angle_beta   90.00
_cell.angle_gamma   90.00
#
_symmetry.space_group_name_H-M   'P 1'
#
loop_
_entity.id
_entity.type
_entity.pdbx_description
1 polymer ?
#
loop_
_entity_poly.entity_id
_entity_poly.type
_entity_poly.pdbx_seq_one_letter_code
_entity_poly.pdbx_strand_id
1 'polypeptide(L)'
;MAMCLYPEAQKKAQAELDNVLGGRLPEFNDRPNLPYINAMVKESMRWQLVLPLGVVHMCTNGDEYDGYYIPKGTIVIGNAWTILHDSEVFENPYTYNPDRYLKDGKIDPTVRDPSVASFGFGRRICPGRFFSDNSLFSIIAHVLAVYDIRPGLDNNGKEIEIKPEMTGGSLSYPERFACRITPRSKEAEDLINNSGLLMD
;
A
#
# COMPACT_ATOMS: atom_id res chain seq x y z
N MET A 1 -0.01 -8.91 4.26
CA MET A 1 0.07 -9.88 3.16
C MET A 1 1.33 -9.69 2.31
N ALA A 2 1.54 -8.51 1.70
CA ALA A 2 2.68 -8.24 0.82
C ALA A 2 4.03 -8.69 1.39
N MET A 3 4.32 -8.37 2.66
CA MET A 3 5.60 -8.74 3.29
C MET A 3 5.83 -10.25 3.40
N CYS A 4 4.77 -11.04 3.53
CA CYS A 4 4.90 -12.49 3.51
C CYS A 4 5.18 -13.04 2.11
N LEU A 5 4.57 -12.44 1.08
CA LEU A 5 4.68 -12.89 -0.32
C LEU A 5 5.96 -12.38 -1.01
N TYR A 6 6.47 -11.23 -0.59
CA TYR A 6 7.60 -10.53 -1.19
C TYR A 6 8.67 -10.21 -0.14
N PRO A 7 9.32 -11.24 0.44
CA PRO A 7 10.30 -11.04 1.51
C PRO A 7 11.53 -10.24 1.06
N GLU A 8 11.87 -10.25 -0.22
CA GLU A 8 12.97 -9.43 -0.75
C GLU A 8 12.63 -7.93 -0.74
N ALA A 9 11.35 -7.57 -0.96
CA ALA A 9 10.92 -6.18 -0.83
C ALA A 9 10.99 -5.72 0.64
N GLN A 10 10.61 -6.59 1.58
CA GLN A 10 10.75 -6.33 3.02
C GLN A 10 12.21 -6.08 3.42
N LYS A 11 13.14 -6.91 2.95
CA LYS A 11 14.58 -6.75 3.24
C LYS A 11 15.15 -5.45 2.70
N LYS A 12 14.78 -5.04 1.48
CA LYS A 12 15.20 -3.75 0.91
C LYS A 12 14.71 -2.57 1.76
N ALA A 13 13.47 -2.63 2.21
CA ALA A 13 12.89 -1.62 3.09
C ALA A 13 13.61 -1.54 4.45
N GLN A 14 13.86 -2.70 5.07
CA GLN A 14 14.62 -2.80 6.31
C GLN A 14 16.04 -2.24 6.16
N ALA A 15 16.74 -2.56 5.07
CA ALA A 15 18.07 -2.01 4.80
C ALA A 15 18.07 -0.49 4.61
N GLU A 16 17.05 0.08 3.93
CA GLU A 16 16.88 1.53 3.85
C GLU A 16 16.68 2.15 5.24
N LEU A 17 15.77 1.58 6.05
CA LEU A 17 15.50 2.05 7.41
C LEU A 17 16.74 1.98 8.30
N ASP A 18 17.52 0.90 8.22
CA ASP A 18 18.76 0.74 8.98
C ASP A 18 19.79 1.81 8.62
N ASN A 19 19.98 2.04 7.31
CA ASN A 19 20.93 3.03 6.81
C ASN A 19 20.55 4.46 7.18
N VAL A 20 19.27 4.81 7.17
CA VAL A 20 18.79 6.18 7.37
C VAL A 20 18.57 6.50 8.85
N LEU A 21 18.07 5.54 9.63
CA LEU A 21 17.65 5.77 11.02
C LEU A 21 18.73 5.38 12.03
N GLY A 22 19.61 4.43 11.71
CA GLY A 22 20.68 4.02 12.62
C GLY A 22 20.16 3.45 13.95
N GLY A 23 19.02 2.75 13.94
CA GLY A 23 18.48 2.05 15.11
C GLY A 23 17.48 2.84 15.96
N ARG A 24 16.97 3.99 15.50
CA ARG A 24 15.79 4.65 16.12
C ARG A 24 14.50 4.36 15.35
N LEU A 25 13.35 4.68 15.95
CA LEU A 25 12.06 4.62 15.26
C LEU A 25 11.92 5.77 14.23
N PRO A 26 11.15 5.55 13.13
CA PRO A 26 10.95 6.56 12.10
C PRO A 26 10.11 7.74 12.58
N GLU A 27 10.42 8.95 12.09
CA GLU A 27 9.59 10.14 12.24
C GLU A 27 9.11 10.64 10.87
N PHE A 28 8.10 11.51 10.84
CA PHE A 28 7.60 12.08 9.58
C PHE A 28 8.66 12.88 8.82
N ASN A 29 9.61 13.50 9.53
CA ASN A 29 10.70 14.26 8.91
C ASN A 29 11.72 13.36 8.20
N ASP A 30 11.71 12.05 8.43
CA ASP A 30 12.56 11.09 7.74
C ASP A 30 12.03 10.71 6.36
N ARG A 31 10.73 10.92 6.12
CA ARG A 31 10.04 10.50 4.88
C ARG A 31 10.77 10.93 3.60
N PRO A 32 11.32 12.15 3.46
CA PRO A 32 12.07 12.53 2.25
C PRO A 32 13.32 11.68 1.99
N ASN A 33 13.89 11.07 3.02
CA ASN A 33 15.09 10.23 2.95
C ASN A 33 14.77 8.73 2.87
N LEU A 34 13.49 8.35 2.81
CA LEU A 34 13.03 6.95 2.75
C LEU A 34 12.30 6.64 1.42
N PRO A 35 12.95 6.80 0.26
CA PRO A 35 12.31 6.65 -1.04
C PRO A 35 11.72 5.26 -1.27
N TYR A 36 12.36 4.19 -0.78
CA TYR A 36 11.82 2.83 -0.91
C TYR A 36 10.56 2.62 -0.07
N ILE A 37 10.50 3.16 1.16
CA ILE A 37 9.26 3.17 1.95
C ILE A 37 8.15 3.95 1.24
N ASN A 38 8.46 5.11 0.65
CA ASN A 38 7.47 5.87 -0.14
C ASN A 38 6.99 5.07 -1.36
N ALA A 39 7.88 4.34 -2.03
CA ALA A 39 7.54 3.46 -3.14
C ALA A 39 6.61 2.32 -2.68
N MET A 40 6.85 1.75 -1.49
CA MET A 40 5.98 0.74 -0.89
C MET A 40 4.59 1.27 -0.55
N VAL A 41 4.48 2.51 -0.05
CA VAL A 41 3.19 3.19 0.17
C VAL A 41 2.41 3.27 -1.14
N LYS A 42 3.05 3.77 -2.21
CA LYS A 42 2.44 3.84 -3.55
C LYS A 42 2.03 2.46 -4.06
N GLU A 43 2.92 1.48 -4.00
CA GLU A 43 2.62 0.14 -4.51
C GLU A 43 1.53 -0.56 -3.72
N SER A 44 1.42 -0.31 -2.42
CA SER A 44 0.33 -0.87 -1.60
C SER A 44 -1.03 -0.31 -2.02
N MET A 45 -1.10 0.99 -2.32
CA MET A 45 -2.33 1.65 -2.82
C MET A 45 -2.68 1.25 -4.26
N ARG A 46 -1.69 0.84 -5.07
CA ARG A 46 -1.89 0.40 -6.46
C ARG A 46 -2.30 -1.07 -6.54
N TRP A 47 -1.56 -1.94 -5.85
CA TRP A 47 -1.66 -3.39 -5.98
C TRP A 47 -2.98 -3.93 -5.45
N GLN A 48 -3.45 -3.44 -4.30
CA GLN A 48 -4.69 -3.89 -3.67
C GLN A 48 -5.47 -2.68 -3.14
N LEU A 49 -6.36 -2.13 -3.97
CA LEU A 49 -7.14 -0.94 -3.64
C LEU A 49 -8.26 -1.27 -2.65
N VAL A 50 -8.52 -0.34 -1.72
CA VAL A 50 -9.65 -0.46 -0.77
C VAL A 50 -11.01 -0.41 -1.47
N LEU A 51 -11.14 0.36 -2.55
CA LEU A 51 -12.36 0.51 -3.34
C LEU A 51 -12.06 0.25 -4.84
N PRO A 52 -11.99 -1.02 -5.29
CA PRO A 52 -11.65 -1.36 -6.68
C PRO A 52 -12.54 -0.69 -7.74
N LEU A 53 -13.82 -0.45 -7.42
CA LEU A 53 -14.79 0.22 -8.29
C LEU A 53 -15.09 1.67 -7.86
N GLY A 54 -14.28 2.23 -6.96
CA GLY A 54 -14.50 3.55 -6.39
C GLY A 54 -15.81 3.69 -5.62
N VAL A 55 -16.19 4.92 -5.31
CA VAL A 55 -17.53 5.25 -4.81
C VAL A 55 -18.42 5.52 -6.01
N VAL A 56 -19.65 4.99 -6.00
CA VAL A 56 -20.59 5.16 -7.10
C VAL A 56 -20.99 6.64 -7.26
N HIS A 57 -20.93 7.15 -8.49
CA HIS A 57 -21.41 8.47 -8.88
C HIS A 57 -22.74 8.38 -9.63
N MET A 58 -23.39 9.53 -9.80
CA MET A 58 -24.61 9.65 -10.60
C MET A 58 -24.58 10.97 -11.38
N CYS A 59 -24.98 10.91 -12.64
CA CYS A 59 -25.13 12.06 -13.51
C CYS A 59 -26.33 12.90 -13.04
N THR A 60 -26.10 14.09 -12.46
CA THR A 60 -27.17 14.89 -11.85
C THR A 60 -28.02 15.64 -12.86
N ASN A 61 -27.48 15.88 -14.05
CA ASN A 61 -28.13 16.43 -15.24
C ASN A 61 -27.64 15.64 -16.45
N GLY A 62 -28.40 15.60 -17.55
CA GLY A 62 -27.89 14.96 -18.76
C GLY A 62 -26.65 15.68 -19.27
N ASP A 63 -25.66 14.92 -19.74
CA ASP A 63 -24.36 15.45 -20.16
C ASP A 63 -23.83 14.66 -21.38
N GLU A 64 -22.81 15.18 -22.05
CA GLU A 64 -22.13 14.50 -23.16
C GLU A 64 -20.66 14.25 -22.82
N TYR A 65 -20.20 13.03 -23.04
CA TYR A 65 -18.80 12.64 -22.83
C TYR A 65 -18.32 11.79 -23.99
N ASP A 66 -17.22 12.19 -24.64
CA ASP A 66 -16.64 11.52 -25.82
C ASP A 66 -17.68 11.19 -26.92
N GLY A 67 -18.63 12.10 -27.15
CA GLY A 67 -19.71 11.94 -28.14
C GLY A 67 -20.88 11.07 -27.69
N TYR A 68 -20.87 10.57 -26.44
CA TYR A 68 -21.95 9.81 -25.84
C TYR A 68 -22.81 10.70 -24.94
N TYR A 69 -24.11 10.74 -25.20
CA TYR A 69 -25.07 11.36 -24.28
C TYR A 69 -25.32 10.44 -23.07
N ILE A 70 -25.06 10.96 -21.87
CA ILE A 70 -25.27 10.32 -20.58
C ILE A 70 -26.53 10.95 -19.95
N PRO A 71 -27.65 10.22 -19.87
CA PRO A 71 -28.87 10.78 -19.28
C PRO A 71 -28.73 11.13 -17.80
N LYS A 72 -29.50 12.12 -17.35
CA LYS A 72 -29.71 12.40 -15.93
C LYS A 72 -30.15 11.13 -15.19
N GLY A 73 -29.59 10.88 -14.01
CA GLY A 73 -29.86 9.71 -13.19
C GLY A 73 -28.99 8.49 -13.53
N THR A 74 -28.17 8.56 -14.58
CA THR A 74 -27.25 7.46 -14.92
C THR A 74 -26.22 7.26 -13.82
N ILE A 75 -26.08 6.01 -13.37
CA ILE A 75 -25.03 5.59 -12.45
C ILE A 75 -23.70 5.52 -13.20
N VAL A 76 -22.66 6.12 -12.63
CA VAL A 76 -21.30 6.13 -13.17
C VAL A 76 -20.35 5.52 -12.15
N ILE A 77 -19.60 4.51 -12.56
CA ILE A 77 -18.68 3.76 -11.70
C ILE A 77 -17.26 3.92 -12.26
N GLY A 78 -16.38 4.55 -11.48
CA GLY A 78 -14.97 4.69 -11.84
C GLY A 78 -14.21 3.40 -11.51
N ASN A 79 -13.85 2.63 -12.54
CA ASN A 79 -13.13 1.36 -12.37
C ASN A 79 -11.64 1.60 -12.04
N ALA A 80 -11.37 2.00 -10.80
CA ALA A 80 -10.04 2.29 -10.29
C ALA A 80 -9.09 1.08 -10.40
N TRP A 81 -9.62 -0.14 -10.23
CA TRP A 81 -8.88 -1.38 -10.42
C TRP A 81 -8.25 -1.47 -11.81
N THR A 82 -9.05 -1.26 -12.86
CA THR A 82 -8.58 -1.31 -14.24
C THR A 82 -7.56 -0.22 -14.51
N ILE A 83 -7.79 1.01 -14.03
CA ILE A 83 -6.85 2.14 -14.19
C ILE A 83 -5.48 1.82 -13.57
N LEU A 84 -5.45 1.17 -12.40
CA LEU A 84 -4.21 0.85 -11.68
C LEU A 84 -3.61 -0.52 -12.03
N HIS A 85 -4.28 -1.29 -12.89
CA HIS A 85 -3.82 -2.58 -13.41
C HIS A 85 -3.71 -2.60 -14.94
N ASP A 86 -3.79 -1.44 -15.59
CA ASP A 86 -3.57 -1.31 -17.02
C ASP A 86 -2.12 -1.71 -17.36
N SER A 87 -1.97 -2.80 -18.11
CA SER A 87 -0.68 -3.37 -18.51
C SER A 87 0.11 -2.47 -19.47
N GLU A 88 -0.54 -1.52 -20.14
CA GLU A 88 0.14 -0.53 -20.98
C GLU A 88 0.84 0.55 -20.13
N VAL A 89 0.42 0.68 -18.86
CA VAL A 89 0.89 1.70 -17.92
C VAL A 89 1.78 1.10 -16.84
N PHE A 90 1.39 -0.07 -16.32
CA PHE A 90 2.08 -0.78 -15.25
C PHE A 90 2.52 -2.15 -15.73
N GLU A 91 3.82 -2.31 -15.97
CA GLU A 91 4.40 -3.63 -16.27
C GLU A 91 4.15 -4.61 -15.12
N ASN A 92 3.72 -5.84 -15.42
CA ASN A 92 3.36 -6.88 -14.45
C ASN A 92 2.43 -6.34 -13.33
N PRO A 93 1.22 -5.86 -13.68
CA PRO A 93 0.38 -5.08 -12.77
C PRO A 93 -0.11 -5.88 -11.55
N TYR A 94 -0.17 -7.21 -11.64
CA TYR A 94 -0.60 -8.07 -10.54
C TYR A 94 0.53 -8.43 -9.55
N THR A 95 1.77 -8.06 -9.86
CA THR A 95 2.92 -8.26 -8.98
C THR A 95 3.13 -7.04 -8.09
N TYR A 96 3.32 -7.26 -6.79
CA TYR A 96 3.73 -6.21 -5.87
C TYR A 96 5.21 -5.90 -6.09
N ASN A 97 5.50 -4.74 -6.68
CA ASN A 97 6.85 -4.32 -6.98
C ASN A 97 7.06 -2.82 -6.65
N PRO A 98 7.57 -2.49 -5.45
CA PRO A 98 7.93 -1.12 -5.10
C PRO A 98 8.99 -0.50 -6.01
N ASP A 99 9.94 -1.30 -6.54
CA ASP A 99 11.03 -0.80 -7.39
C ASP A 99 10.49 -0.07 -8.65
N ARG A 100 9.24 -0.35 -9.08
CA ARG A 100 8.61 0.34 -10.21
C ARG A 100 8.51 1.85 -10.03
N TYR A 101 8.50 2.35 -8.80
CA TYR A 101 8.41 3.78 -8.51
C TYR A 101 9.78 4.41 -8.28
N LEU A 102 10.88 3.69 -8.52
CA LEU A 102 12.23 4.15 -8.25
C LEU A 102 13.06 4.30 -9.51
N LYS A 103 13.80 5.39 -9.57
CA LYS A 103 14.84 5.65 -10.56
C LYS A 103 16.01 6.33 -9.87
N ASP A 104 17.21 5.77 -10.02
CA ASP A 104 18.44 6.25 -9.38
C ASP A 104 18.31 6.46 -7.85
N GLY A 105 17.61 5.53 -7.19
CA GLY A 105 17.38 5.54 -5.74
C GLY A 105 16.40 6.60 -5.25
N LYS A 106 15.66 7.27 -6.14
CA LYS A 106 14.65 8.28 -5.81
C LYS A 106 13.31 7.91 -6.40
N ILE A 107 12.23 8.49 -5.87
CA ILE A 107 10.91 8.37 -6.48
C ILE A 107 10.97 8.90 -7.91
N ASP A 108 10.58 8.07 -8.88
CA ASP A 108 10.46 8.44 -10.28
C ASP A 108 9.13 9.16 -10.51
N PRO A 109 9.13 10.47 -10.82
CA PRO A 109 7.90 11.22 -11.05
C PRO A 109 7.23 10.87 -12.39
N THR A 110 7.90 10.13 -13.27
CA THR A 110 7.34 9.71 -14.57
C THR A 110 6.40 8.50 -14.45
N VAL A 111 6.52 7.76 -13.36
CA VAL A 111 5.65 6.62 -13.05
C VAL A 111 4.32 7.16 -12.56
N ARG A 112 3.21 6.65 -13.11
CA ARG A 112 1.87 7.12 -12.77
C ARG A 112 1.60 6.94 -11.27
N ASP A 113 1.34 8.04 -10.59
CA ASP A 113 1.01 8.03 -9.17
C ASP A 113 -0.34 7.33 -8.93
N PRO A 114 -0.44 6.34 -8.02
CA PRO A 114 -1.68 5.62 -7.78
C PRO A 114 -2.82 6.50 -7.24
N SER A 115 -2.51 7.67 -6.65
CA SER A 115 -3.52 8.62 -6.17
C SER A 115 -4.46 9.15 -7.26
N VAL A 116 -4.11 8.97 -8.54
CA VAL A 116 -5.01 9.25 -9.68
C VAL A 116 -6.32 8.48 -9.61
N ALA A 117 -6.35 7.33 -8.91
CA ALA A 117 -7.54 6.50 -8.78
C ALA A 117 -7.77 5.93 -7.37
N SER A 118 -6.72 5.71 -6.55
CA SER A 118 -6.85 5.11 -5.21
C SER A 118 -7.73 5.90 -4.24
N PHE A 119 -7.90 7.21 -4.48
CA PHE A 119 -8.69 8.10 -3.63
C PHE A 119 -9.97 8.64 -4.29
N GLY A 120 -10.35 8.10 -5.46
CA GLY A 120 -11.49 8.60 -6.23
C GLY A 120 -11.19 9.91 -6.95
N PHE A 121 -12.24 10.61 -7.40
CA PHE A 121 -12.11 11.61 -8.47
C PHE A 121 -12.83 12.94 -8.15
N GLY A 122 -12.28 14.03 -8.69
CA GLY A 122 -12.92 15.35 -8.76
C GLY A 122 -13.44 15.88 -7.41
N ARG A 123 -14.63 16.49 -7.42
CA ARG A 123 -15.27 17.13 -6.26
C ARG A 123 -15.54 16.19 -5.08
N ARG A 124 -15.52 14.87 -5.30
CA ARG A 124 -15.81 13.85 -4.28
C ARG A 124 -14.57 12.99 -3.95
N ILE A 125 -13.38 13.45 -4.35
CA ILE A 125 -12.11 12.84 -3.98
C ILE A 125 -12.02 12.71 -2.45
N CYS A 126 -11.44 11.60 -1.98
CA CYS A 126 -11.35 11.27 -0.57
C CYS A 126 -10.75 12.44 0.23
N PRO A 127 -11.48 13.01 1.21
CA PRO A 127 -10.95 14.07 2.05
C PRO A 127 -9.85 13.54 3.00
N GLY A 128 -9.88 12.25 3.35
CA GLY A 128 -8.92 11.60 4.22
C GLY A 128 -7.60 11.18 3.56
N ARG A 129 -7.39 11.47 2.27
CA ARG A 129 -6.21 10.97 1.51
C ARG A 129 -4.86 11.35 2.12
N PHE A 130 -4.73 12.56 2.67
CA PHE A 130 -3.49 13.02 3.29
C PHE A 130 -3.22 12.32 4.62
N PHE A 131 -4.27 12.12 5.43
CA PHE A 131 -4.18 11.34 6.65
C PHE A 131 -3.80 9.90 6.32
N SER A 132 -4.52 9.28 5.38
CA SER A 132 -4.28 7.90 4.95
C SER A 132 -2.86 7.68 4.43
N ASP A 133 -2.35 8.58 3.60
CA ASP A 133 -0.98 8.50 3.05
C ASP A 133 0.09 8.60 4.16
N ASN A 134 -0.08 9.54 5.09
CA ASN A 134 0.81 9.66 6.26
C ASN A 134 0.70 8.45 7.21
N SER A 135 -0.51 7.93 7.44
CA SER A 135 -0.73 6.74 8.25
C SER A 135 -0.10 5.50 7.61
N LEU A 136 -0.25 5.31 6.29
CA LEU A 136 0.38 4.20 5.57
C LEU A 136 1.91 4.30 5.66
N PHE A 137 2.48 5.47 5.42
CA PHE A 137 3.91 5.69 5.61
C PHE A 137 4.35 5.32 7.03
N SER A 138 3.67 5.85 8.04
CA SER A 138 4.02 5.62 9.44
C SER A 138 3.94 4.14 9.80
N ILE A 139 2.82 3.47 9.48
CA ILE A 139 2.62 2.04 9.77
C ILE A 139 3.69 1.20 9.07
N ILE A 140 3.92 1.40 7.77
CA ILE A 140 4.90 0.61 7.01
C ILE A 140 6.31 0.83 7.59
N ALA A 141 6.72 2.08 7.79
CA ALA A 141 8.05 2.40 8.29
C ALA A 141 8.27 1.81 9.69
N HIS A 142 7.33 2.02 10.62
CA HIS A 142 7.48 1.55 12.01
C HIS A 142 7.46 0.04 12.11
N VAL A 143 6.51 -0.62 11.43
CA VAL A 143 6.41 -2.08 11.47
C VAL A 143 7.69 -2.71 10.90
N LEU A 144 8.19 -2.21 9.76
CA LEU A 144 9.40 -2.76 9.14
C LEU A 144 10.68 -2.36 9.87
N ALA A 145 10.68 -1.27 10.65
CA ALA A 145 11.82 -0.90 11.49
C ALA A 145 12.07 -1.92 12.61
N VAL A 146 11.07 -2.71 13.02
CA VAL A 146 11.21 -3.59 14.20
C VAL A 146 10.77 -5.04 13.98
N TYR A 147 9.93 -5.34 12.99
CA TYR A 147 9.41 -6.69 12.77
C TYR A 147 9.89 -7.32 11.46
N ASP A 148 10.07 -8.64 11.53
CA ASP A 148 10.04 -9.54 10.39
C ASP A 148 8.65 -10.14 10.27
N ILE A 149 8.04 -10.00 9.09
CA ILE A 149 6.75 -10.60 8.75
C ILE A 149 6.98 -11.73 7.76
N ARG A 150 6.53 -12.94 8.12
CA ARG A 150 6.68 -14.14 7.30
C ARG A 150 5.38 -14.96 7.28
N PRO A 151 5.23 -15.93 6.36
CA PRO A 151 4.09 -16.84 6.39
C PRO A 151 3.95 -17.58 7.72
N GLY A 152 2.73 -18.03 8.05
CA GLY A 152 2.52 -18.92 9.20
C GLY A 152 3.25 -20.25 9.03
N LEU A 153 3.40 -21.02 10.10
CA LEU A 153 3.94 -22.39 10.04
C LEU A 153 2.81 -23.41 10.23
N ASP A 154 2.89 -24.52 9.51
CA ASP A 154 2.03 -25.68 9.73
C ASP A 154 2.49 -26.53 10.94
N ASN A 155 1.79 -27.63 11.21
CA ASN A 155 2.11 -28.53 12.32
C ASN A 155 3.50 -29.20 12.19
N ASN A 156 4.14 -29.14 11.02
CA ASN A 156 5.47 -29.69 10.77
C ASN A 156 6.55 -28.59 10.73
N GLY A 157 6.21 -27.33 11.02
CA GLY A 157 7.12 -26.20 10.97
C GLY A 157 7.43 -25.70 9.56
N LYS A 158 6.66 -26.08 8.54
CA LYS A 158 6.80 -25.59 7.17
C LYS A 158 5.95 -24.35 6.94
N GLU A 159 6.44 -23.40 6.14
CA GLU A 159 5.68 -22.22 5.76
C GLU A 159 4.38 -22.58 5.03
N ILE A 160 3.27 -22.03 5.52
CA ILE A 160 1.96 -22.12 4.88
C ILE A 160 1.98 -21.25 3.63
N GLU A 161 1.63 -21.83 2.48
CA GLU A 161 1.47 -21.07 1.24
C GLU A 161 0.37 -20.02 1.39
N ILE A 162 0.69 -18.77 1.08
CA ILE A 162 -0.28 -17.67 1.10
C ILE A 162 -0.74 -17.42 -0.32
N LYS A 163 -2.05 -17.37 -0.53
CA LYS A 163 -2.67 -16.89 -1.76
C LYS A 163 -3.03 -15.42 -1.59
N PRO A 164 -2.79 -14.55 -2.60
CA PRO A 164 -3.15 -13.14 -2.54
C PRO A 164 -4.65 -12.92 -2.77
N GLU A 165 -5.49 -13.62 -2.00
CA GLU A 165 -6.94 -13.55 -2.10
C GLU A 165 -7.47 -12.35 -1.31
N MET A 166 -8.45 -11.67 -1.91
CA MET A 166 -9.06 -10.46 -1.38
C MET A 166 -10.56 -10.67 -1.26
N THR A 167 -11.18 -10.05 -0.26
CA THR A 167 -12.62 -10.09 -0.10
C THR A 167 -13.34 -9.48 -1.30
N GLY A 168 -14.48 -10.06 -1.65
CA GLY A 168 -15.46 -9.42 -2.50
C GLY A 168 -16.27 -8.36 -1.74
N GLY A 169 -16.89 -7.43 -2.48
CA GLY A 169 -17.74 -6.38 -1.92
C GLY A 169 -17.35 -4.98 -2.39
N SER A 170 -17.95 -3.96 -1.77
CA SER A 170 -17.59 -2.56 -2.06
C SER A 170 -16.20 -2.22 -1.50
N LEU A 171 -15.91 -2.65 -0.28
CA LEU A 171 -14.58 -2.61 0.34
C LEU A 171 -13.83 -3.91 0.07
N SER A 172 -12.57 -3.80 -0.33
CA SER A 172 -11.67 -4.94 -0.52
C SER A 172 -10.53 -4.90 0.50
N TYR A 173 -10.26 -6.04 1.12
CA TYR A 173 -9.13 -6.27 2.01
C TYR A 173 -8.69 -7.73 1.90
N PRO A 174 -7.47 -8.09 2.33
CA PRO A 174 -7.01 -9.47 2.25
C PRO A 174 -7.92 -10.42 3.00
N GLU A 175 -8.19 -11.58 2.41
CA GLU A 175 -8.79 -12.70 3.14
C GLU A 175 -7.89 -13.12 4.31
N ARG A 176 -8.44 -13.87 5.28
CA ARG A 176 -7.63 -14.32 6.42
C ARG A 176 -6.49 -15.23 5.94
N PHE A 177 -5.26 -14.87 6.28
CA PHE A 177 -4.06 -15.69 6.06
C PHE A 177 -3.25 -15.80 7.36
N ALA A 178 -2.54 -16.91 7.52
CA ALA A 178 -1.63 -17.10 8.64
C ALA A 178 -0.30 -16.36 8.40
N CYS A 179 0.16 -15.60 9.39
CA CYS A 179 1.49 -15.00 9.37
C CYS A 179 2.13 -15.05 10.75
N ARG A 180 3.46 -15.02 10.76
CA ARG A 180 4.27 -14.83 11.96
C ARG A 180 4.91 -13.45 11.88
N ILE A 181 4.79 -12.70 12.97
CA ILE A 181 5.35 -11.36 13.13
C ILE A 181 6.26 -11.44 14.35
N THR A 182 7.57 -11.28 14.14
CA THR A 182 8.58 -11.45 15.18
C THR A 182 9.52 -10.26 15.18
N PRO A 183 10.00 -9.78 16.34
CA PRO A 183 11.06 -8.78 16.37
C PRO A 183 12.25 -9.24 15.52
N ARG A 184 12.79 -8.37 14.67
CA ARG A 184 13.86 -8.74 13.72
C ARG A 184 15.25 -8.80 14.36
N SER A 185 15.42 -8.21 15.54
CA SER A 185 16.65 -8.25 16.33
C SER A 185 16.38 -7.97 17.81
N LYS A 186 17.40 -8.11 18.66
CA LYS A 186 17.28 -7.78 20.08
C LYS A 186 17.08 -6.28 20.29
N GLU A 187 17.76 -5.45 19.51
CA GLU A 187 17.63 -3.99 19.52
C GLU A 187 16.22 -3.57 19.10
N ALA A 188 15.64 -4.24 18.10
CA ALA A 188 14.25 -4.03 17.71
C ALA A 188 13.26 -4.40 18.82
N GLU A 189 13.50 -5.51 19.53
CA GLU A 189 12.71 -5.90 20.70
C GLU A 189 12.81 -4.85 21.82
N ASP A 190 14.00 -4.32 22.07
CA ASP A 190 14.22 -3.27 23.06
C ASP A 190 13.51 -1.96 22.65
N LEU A 191 13.51 -1.59 21.36
CA LEU A 191 12.74 -0.44 20.86
C LEU A 191 11.23 -0.63 21.06
N ILE A 192 10.71 -1.82 20.81
CA ILE A 192 9.29 -2.14 21.03
C ILE A 192 8.94 -1.94 22.50
N ASN A 193 9.74 -2.52 23.41
CA ASN A 193 9.47 -2.49 24.85
C ASN A 193 9.68 -1.10 25.48
N ASN A 194 10.59 -0.29 24.94
CA ASN A 194 10.90 1.05 25.44
C ASN A 194 10.15 2.17 24.74
N SER A 195 9.39 1.88 23.67
CA SER A 195 8.44 2.83 23.11
C SER A 195 7.33 3.05 24.15
N GLY A 196 7.23 4.26 24.70
CA GLY A 196 6.33 4.61 25.81
C GLY A 196 4.83 4.55 25.51
N LEU A 197 4.39 3.67 24.61
CA LEU A 197 2.99 3.45 24.22
C LEU A 197 2.31 2.34 25.05
N LEU A 198 3.00 1.73 26.01
CA LEU A 198 2.45 0.73 26.95
C LEU A 198 2.41 1.23 28.42
N MET A 199 2.48 2.53 28.66
CA MET A 199 2.17 3.11 29.98
C MET A 199 0.76 3.72 29.95
N ASP A 200 -0.22 2.85 30.21
CA ASP A 200 -1.44 3.01 31.03
C ASP A 200 -2.55 2.03 30.59
#